data_AF-A0A944RXP1-F1
#
_entry.id   AF-A0A944RXP1-F1
#
_cell.length_a   1.000
_cell.length_b   1.000
_cell.length_c   1.000
_cell.angle_alpha   90.00
_cell.angle_beta   90.00
_cell.angle_gamma   90.00
#
_symmetry.space_group_name_H-M   'P 1'
#
loop_
_entity.id
_entity.type
_entity.pdbx_description
1 polymer ?
#
loop_
_entity_poly.entity_id
_entity_poly.type
_entity_poly.pdbx_seq_one_letter_code
_entity_poly.pdbx_strand_id
1 'polypeptide(L)'
;MSEEEVAEEGGGGGGSGGSVLKKYGPLAAIVLLAQVVLAWVVIQVTIKDKIETETPTGELLPQEQQQAPTEEGEDSDELPFYYKNEILDKITANPAGTNAQRFVVVGVELGLIGNNGDGDVMTADEVMADPELPKVDANLGLIKSIILDALSSKYIDQIEAERPDIVADLKEELNRRVFNRIPWGDDDDQKSIRISDVIFTTLIIQ
;
A
#
# COMPACT_ATOMS: atom_id res chain seq x y z
N MET A 1 13.95 -8.77 -57.82
CA MET A 1 14.46 -7.64 -58.61
C MET A 1 13.34 -7.30 -59.57
N SER A 2 12.58 -6.23 -59.44
CA SER A 2 12.83 -4.89 -58.86
C SER A 2 11.45 -4.25 -58.59
N GLU A 3 11.21 -3.64 -57.42
CA GLU A 3 11.20 -2.17 -57.17
C GLU A 3 10.14 -1.43 -58.02
N GLU A 4 9.37 -0.44 -57.59
CA GLU A 4 8.98 0.20 -56.32
C GLU A 4 7.93 1.26 -56.73
N GLU A 5 7.24 1.80 -55.74
CA GLU A 5 6.66 3.15 -55.69
C GLU A 5 5.35 3.58 -56.39
N VAL A 6 4.74 4.48 -55.63
CA VAL A 6 3.43 5.11 -55.63
C VAL A 6 3.57 6.54 -56.15
N ALA A 7 2.56 7.07 -56.84
CA ALA A 7 2.16 8.49 -56.88
C ALA A 7 0.79 8.56 -57.55
N GLU A 8 -0.28 9.00 -56.85
CA GLU A 8 -0.79 10.40 -56.79
C GLU A 8 -1.25 10.94 -58.17
N GLU A 9 -2.34 11.67 -58.36
CA GLU A 9 -3.38 12.25 -57.52
C GLU A 9 -4.48 12.79 -58.49
N GLY A 10 -5.61 13.22 -57.93
CA GLY A 10 -6.57 14.14 -58.59
C GLY A 10 -7.81 13.42 -59.13
N GLY A 11 -9.03 13.69 -58.68
CA GLY A 11 -9.64 14.73 -57.86
C GLY A 11 -11.15 14.64 -58.19
N GLY A 12 -12.14 15.10 -57.43
CA GLY A 12 -12.24 15.96 -56.27
C GLY A 12 -13.66 16.57 -56.32
N GLY A 13 -14.33 16.63 -55.16
CA GLY A 13 -15.53 17.45 -54.92
C GLY A 13 -16.87 16.72 -55.15
N GLY A 14 -17.82 16.67 -54.20
CA GLY A 14 -17.89 17.24 -52.86
C GLY A 14 -19.32 17.06 -52.32
N GLY A 15 -19.48 17.05 -50.99
CA GLY A 15 -20.79 17.33 -50.38
C GLY A 15 -21.17 16.45 -49.19
N SER A 16 -21.20 17.09 -48.02
CA SER A 16 -21.95 16.71 -46.80
C SER A 16 -21.26 15.74 -45.82
N GLY A 17 -20.47 16.32 -44.92
CA GLY A 17 -20.01 15.68 -43.70
C GLY A 17 -21.19 15.42 -42.74
N GLY A 18 -21.58 14.15 -42.64
CA GLY A 18 -22.56 13.64 -41.67
C GLY A 18 -21.92 12.60 -40.76
N SER A 19 -21.52 13.05 -39.57
CA SER A 19 -20.86 12.26 -38.53
C SER A 19 -21.53 10.89 -38.27
N VAL A 20 -20.80 9.81 -38.56
CA VAL A 20 -21.18 8.42 -38.21
C VAL A 20 -21.38 8.21 -36.71
N LEU A 21 -20.88 9.11 -35.85
CA LEU A 21 -21.11 9.08 -34.40
C LEU A 21 -22.60 9.24 -34.01
N LYS A 22 -23.43 9.88 -34.84
CA LYS A 22 -24.85 10.10 -34.46
C LYS A 22 -25.74 8.87 -34.65
N LYS A 23 -25.31 7.88 -35.43
CA LYS A 23 -26.14 6.69 -35.71
C LYS A 23 -25.94 5.54 -34.72
N TYR A 24 -24.76 5.48 -34.08
CA TYR A 24 -24.40 4.42 -33.13
C TYR A 24 -24.04 4.93 -31.73
N GLY A 25 -23.92 6.25 -31.53
CA GLY A 25 -23.67 6.86 -30.22
C GLY A 25 -24.64 6.40 -29.11
N PRO A 26 -25.96 6.33 -29.36
CA PRO A 26 -26.92 5.84 -28.36
C PRO A 26 -26.74 4.35 -28.05
N LEU A 27 -26.43 3.51 -29.05
CA LEU A 27 -26.24 2.07 -28.87
C LEU A 27 -24.95 1.75 -28.11
N ALA A 28 -23.85 2.46 -28.40
CA ALA A 28 -22.59 2.30 -27.68
C ALA A 28 -22.71 2.69 -26.20
N ALA A 29 -23.48 3.75 -25.88
CA ALA A 29 -23.75 4.16 -24.51
C ALA A 29 -24.57 3.12 -23.73
N ILE A 30 -25.56 2.50 -24.38
CA ILE A 30 -26.37 1.44 -23.77
C ILE A 30 -25.52 0.18 -23.53
N VAL A 31 -24.63 -0.18 -24.46
CA VAL A 31 -23.71 -1.32 -24.29
C VAL A 31 -22.72 -1.07 -23.16
N LEU A 32 -22.18 0.15 -23.04
CA LEU A 32 -21.29 0.52 -21.92
C LEU A 32 -22.02 0.48 -20.58
N LEU A 33 -23.25 1.01 -20.50
CA LEU A 33 -24.07 0.91 -19.29
C LEU A 33 -24.38 -0.55 -18.93
N ALA A 34 -24.71 -1.37 -19.92
CA ALA A 34 -24.92 -2.80 -19.71
C ALA A 34 -23.66 -3.48 -19.17
N GLN A 35 -22.48 -3.16 -19.69
CA GLN A 35 -21.19 -3.69 -19.20
C GLN A 35 -20.88 -3.28 -17.76
N VAL A 36 -21.15 -2.02 -17.38
CA VAL A 36 -20.95 -1.53 -16.01
C VAL A 36 -21.90 -2.24 -15.04
N VAL A 37 -23.16 -2.43 -15.42
CA VAL A 37 -24.13 -3.18 -14.60
C VAL A 37 -23.73 -4.66 -14.49
N LEU A 38 -23.27 -5.27 -15.58
CA LEU A 38 -22.81 -6.66 -15.57
C LEU A 38 -21.56 -6.84 -14.69
N ALA A 39 -20.59 -5.93 -14.79
CA ALA A 39 -19.41 -5.92 -13.92
C ALA A 39 -19.79 -5.73 -12.44
N TRP A 40 -20.72 -4.83 -12.14
CA TRP A 40 -21.25 -4.63 -10.78
C TRP A 40 -21.93 -5.90 -10.24
N VAL A 41 -22.75 -6.56 -11.05
CA VAL A 41 -23.41 -7.83 -10.66
C VAL A 41 -22.38 -8.94 -10.45
N VAL A 42 -21.35 -9.05 -11.30
CA VAL A 42 -20.27 -10.03 -11.13
C VAL A 42 -19.51 -9.78 -9.83
N ILE A 43 -19.17 -8.53 -9.51
CA ILE A 43 -18.52 -8.18 -8.23
C ILE A 43 -19.42 -8.57 -7.04
N GLN A 44 -20.72 -8.25 -7.09
CA GLN A 44 -21.67 -8.58 -6.02
C GLN A 44 -21.84 -10.10 -5.84
N VAL A 45 -21.93 -10.88 -6.93
CA VAL A 45 -22.04 -12.34 -6.85
C VAL A 45 -20.74 -12.98 -6.35
N THR A 46 -19.59 -12.50 -6.82
CA THR A 46 -18.28 -13.04 -6.41
C THR A 46 -17.94 -12.72 -4.95
N ILE A 47 -18.39 -11.57 -4.44
CA ILE A 47 -18.22 -11.19 -3.03
C ILE A 47 -19.21 -11.94 -2.15
N LYS A 48 -20.47 -12.14 -2.57
CA LYS A 48 -21.45 -12.89 -1.77
C LYS A 48 -21.05 -14.35 -1.53
N ASP A 49 -20.51 -15.02 -2.55
CA ASP A 49 -20.07 -16.41 -2.43
C ASP A 49 -18.79 -16.59 -1.59
N LYS A 50 -18.12 -15.49 -1.20
CA LYS A 50 -16.95 -15.51 -0.31
C LYS A 50 -17.27 -15.21 1.16
N ILE A 51 -18.53 -14.92 1.52
CA ILE A 51 -18.92 -14.55 2.89
C ILE A 51 -19.82 -15.62 3.55
N GLU A 52 -19.97 -16.80 2.93
CA GLU A 52 -20.54 -17.95 3.63
C GLU A 52 -19.43 -18.87 4.16
N THR A 53 -19.51 -19.13 5.47
CA THR A 53 -18.66 -20.00 6.32
C THR A 53 -17.28 -19.41 6.65
N GLU A 54 -16.85 -19.22 7.89
CA GLU A 54 -17.11 -20.00 9.11
C GLU A 54 -17.13 -19.08 10.34
N THR A 55 -18.05 -19.31 11.26
CA THR A 55 -17.94 -18.83 12.65
C THR A 55 -16.98 -19.77 13.37
N PRO A 56 -15.77 -19.38 13.80
CA PRO A 56 -15.05 -20.16 14.76
C PRO A 56 -15.60 -19.79 16.14
N THR A 57 -16.54 -20.60 16.64
CA THR A 57 -16.65 -20.82 18.08
C THR A 57 -15.33 -21.44 18.56
N GLY A 58 -14.39 -20.57 18.93
CA GLY A 58 -13.21 -20.90 19.69
C GLY A 58 -13.05 -19.79 20.73
N GLU A 59 -13.15 -20.15 22.00
CA GLU A 59 -12.86 -19.26 23.12
C GLU A 59 -11.57 -18.48 22.84
N LEU A 60 -11.70 -17.16 22.72
CA LEU A 60 -10.59 -16.23 22.70
C LEU A 60 -9.96 -16.26 24.10
N LEU A 61 -9.04 -17.20 24.34
CA LEU A 61 -8.12 -17.09 25.44
C LEU A 61 -7.33 -15.79 25.23
N PRO A 62 -7.31 -14.85 26.21
CA PRO A 62 -6.51 -13.64 26.09
C PRO A 62 -5.04 -14.07 25.96
N GLN A 63 -4.45 -13.88 24.79
CA GLN A 63 -2.99 -13.84 24.69
C GLN A 63 -2.59 -12.57 25.43
N GLU A 64 -1.98 -12.73 26.61
CA GLU A 64 -1.30 -11.64 27.27
C GLU A 64 -0.30 -11.05 26.28
N GLN A 65 -0.59 -9.83 25.81
CA GLN A 65 0.37 -8.98 25.16
C GLN A 65 1.49 -8.76 26.19
N GLN A 66 2.61 -9.46 26.01
CA GLN A 66 3.83 -9.13 26.73
C GLN A 66 4.28 -7.75 26.25
N GLN A 67 3.85 -6.73 26.97
CA GLN A 67 4.44 -5.39 26.93
C GLN A 67 5.90 -5.53 27.39
N ALA A 68 6.82 -5.36 26.45
CA ALA A 68 8.20 -5.04 26.80
C ALA A 68 8.22 -3.60 27.35
N PRO A 69 9.03 -3.30 28.38
CA PRO A 69 9.15 -1.94 28.88
C PRO A 69 9.95 -1.11 27.86
N THR A 70 9.29 -0.12 27.25
CA THR A 70 9.94 0.89 26.42
C THR A 70 10.58 1.93 27.34
N GLU A 71 11.91 2.05 27.31
CA GLU A 71 12.61 3.19 27.90
C GLU A 71 12.79 4.30 26.84
N GLU A 72 12.43 5.51 27.27
CA GLU A 72 12.82 6.84 26.79
C GLU A 72 12.26 7.34 25.44
N GLY A 73 11.11 8.02 25.53
CA GLY A 73 10.74 9.04 24.55
C GLY A 73 9.27 9.45 24.58
N GLU A 74 8.79 10.02 25.70
CA GLU A 74 7.46 10.63 25.85
C GLU A 74 6.39 9.89 25.05
N ASP A 75 6.13 8.64 25.46
CA ASP A 75 5.05 7.82 24.91
C ASP A 75 3.75 8.58 25.16
N SER A 76 3.21 9.20 24.12
CA SER A 76 1.81 9.62 24.17
C SER A 76 0.98 8.36 24.41
N ASP A 77 0.10 8.40 25.42
CA ASP A 77 -0.84 7.31 25.76
C ASP A 77 -1.85 7.01 24.63
N GLU A 78 -1.72 7.68 23.48
CA GLU A 78 -2.63 7.64 22.36
C GLU A 78 -2.25 6.54 21.36
N LEU A 79 -3.24 5.73 20.99
CA LEU A 79 -3.03 4.59 20.10
C LEU A 79 -2.63 5.06 18.69
N PRO A 80 -1.64 4.42 18.05
CA PRO A 80 -1.20 4.80 16.71
C PRO A 80 -2.26 4.52 15.65
N PHE A 81 -2.28 5.33 14.60
CA PHE A 81 -3.04 5.04 13.39
C PHE A 81 -2.32 3.97 12.57
N TYR A 82 -2.93 2.80 12.40
CA TYR A 82 -2.36 1.72 11.60
C TYR A 82 -2.63 1.94 10.11
N TYR A 83 -1.62 2.48 9.43
CA TYR A 83 -1.62 2.68 7.99
C TYR A 83 -1.42 1.34 7.26
N LYS A 84 -2.34 1.05 6.34
CA LYS A 84 -2.36 -0.16 5.51
C LYS A 84 -2.30 0.20 4.04
N ASN A 85 -1.53 -0.56 3.27
CA ASN A 85 -1.42 -0.38 1.84
C ASN A 85 -1.21 -1.71 1.11
N GLU A 86 -1.83 -1.88 -0.07
CA GLU A 86 -1.73 -3.11 -0.88
C GLU A 86 -0.28 -3.46 -1.26
N ILE A 87 0.59 -2.46 -1.44
CA ILE A 87 2.00 -2.65 -1.78
C ILE A 87 2.79 -3.28 -0.62
N LEU A 88 2.39 -2.99 0.61
CA LEU A 88 3.02 -3.47 1.84
C LEU A 88 2.37 -4.76 2.37
N ASP A 89 1.15 -5.06 1.94
CA ASP A 89 0.41 -6.27 2.34
C ASP A 89 1.08 -7.58 1.88
N LYS A 90 1.84 -7.52 0.78
CA LYS A 90 2.56 -8.68 0.26
C LYS A 90 3.93 -8.34 -0.30
N ILE A 91 4.93 -8.36 0.57
CA ILE A 91 6.34 -8.18 0.23
C ILE A 91 7.02 -9.55 0.17
N THR A 92 7.43 -9.97 -1.03
CA THR A 92 8.25 -11.17 -1.22
C THR A 92 9.72 -10.81 -1.20
N ALA A 93 10.46 -11.33 -0.23
CA ALA A 93 11.90 -11.18 -0.08
C ALA A 93 12.62 -12.51 -0.28
N ASN A 94 13.90 -12.44 -0.66
CA ASN A 94 14.79 -13.58 -0.77
C ASN A 94 15.84 -13.51 0.36
N PRO A 95 15.66 -14.26 1.46
CA PRO A 95 16.58 -14.21 2.60
C PRO A 95 17.99 -14.66 2.23
N ALA A 96 18.95 -14.28 3.06
CA ALA A 96 20.34 -14.69 2.90
C ALA A 96 20.49 -16.22 2.93
N GLY A 97 21.42 -16.75 2.12
CA GLY A 97 21.78 -18.17 2.13
C GLY A 97 20.78 -19.13 1.45
N THR A 98 19.65 -18.65 0.92
CA THR A 98 18.63 -19.52 0.30
C THR A 98 18.88 -19.78 -1.19
N ASN A 99 19.76 -19.01 -1.85
CA ASN A 99 19.99 -19.04 -3.30
C ASN A 99 18.68 -18.97 -4.13
N ALA A 100 17.67 -18.23 -3.66
CA ALA A 100 16.35 -18.13 -4.28
C ALA A 100 15.58 -19.47 -4.37
N GLN A 101 15.93 -20.44 -3.53
CA GLN A 101 15.16 -21.68 -3.38
C GLN A 101 14.09 -21.56 -2.29
N ARG A 102 14.25 -20.60 -1.37
CA ARG A 102 13.27 -20.28 -0.35
C ARG A 102 13.02 -18.79 -0.31
N PHE A 103 11.77 -18.41 -0.13
CA PHE A 103 11.31 -17.03 -0.09
C PHE A 103 10.49 -16.77 1.15
N VAL A 104 10.50 -15.52 1.59
CA VAL A 104 9.67 -15.04 2.69
C VAL A 104 8.67 -14.05 2.14
N VAL A 105 7.41 -14.23 2.50
CA VAL A 105 6.33 -13.30 2.19
C VAL A 105 5.89 -12.64 3.50
N VAL A 106 6.04 -11.33 3.58
CA VAL A 106 5.67 -10.51 4.74
C VAL A 106 4.58 -9.52 4.35
N GLY A 107 3.54 -9.41 5.17
CA GLY A 107 2.61 -8.28 5.15
C GLY A 107 2.99 -7.30 6.24
N VAL A 108 3.02 -6.00 5.93
CA VAL A 108 3.49 -4.95 6.85
C VAL A 108 2.43 -3.85 7.02
N GLU A 109 2.14 -3.54 8.28
CA GLU A 109 1.36 -2.36 8.69
C GLU A 109 2.25 -1.39 9.46
N LEU A 110 2.05 -0.09 9.26
CA LEU A 110 2.83 0.97 9.90
C LEU A 110 1.95 1.69 10.91
N GLY A 111 2.32 1.67 12.18
CA GLY A 111 1.69 2.47 13.23
C GLY A 111 2.23 3.90 13.17
N LEU A 112 1.38 4.84 12.76
CA LEU A 112 1.73 6.24 12.61
C LEU A 112 1.24 7.05 13.80
N ILE A 113 2.12 7.91 14.30
CA ILE A 113 1.79 8.97 15.26
C ILE A 113 2.27 10.30 14.68
N GLY A 114 1.63 11.39 15.03
CA GLY A 114 2.02 12.70 14.55
C GLY A 114 1.75 13.80 15.55
N ASN A 115 2.39 14.94 15.30
CA ASN A 115 2.09 16.20 15.97
C ASN A 115 1.49 17.16 14.95
N ASN A 116 0.55 17.98 15.38
CA ASN A 116 -0.04 19.04 14.56
C ASN A 116 0.93 20.23 14.39
N GLY A 117 0.52 21.27 13.66
CA GLY A 117 1.36 22.46 13.41
C GLY A 117 1.76 23.23 14.68
N ASP A 118 0.96 23.11 15.74
CA ASP A 118 1.20 23.74 17.05
C ASP A 118 2.14 22.88 17.94
N GLY A 119 2.39 21.63 17.55
CA GLY A 119 3.23 20.68 18.28
C GLY A 119 2.47 19.74 19.22
N ASP A 120 1.14 19.82 19.27
CA ASP A 120 0.32 18.89 20.06
C ASP A 120 0.22 17.53 19.38
N VAL A 121 0.16 16.47 20.17
CA VAL A 121 0.00 15.10 19.65
C VAL A 121 -1.37 14.94 18.99
N MET A 122 -1.38 14.32 17.81
CA MET A 122 -2.57 14.03 17.03
C MET A 122 -3.18 12.69 17.42
N THR A 123 -4.50 12.66 17.46
CA THR A 123 -5.27 11.41 17.58
C THR A 123 -5.14 10.56 16.31
N ALA A 124 -5.45 9.26 16.39
CA ALA A 124 -5.43 8.38 15.22
C ALA A 124 -6.37 8.87 14.09
N ASP A 125 -7.54 9.43 14.44
CA ASP A 125 -8.50 9.96 13.47
C ASP A 125 -7.96 11.23 12.79
N GLU A 126 -7.22 12.07 13.51
CA GLU A 126 -6.58 13.26 12.95
C GLU A 126 -5.43 12.89 12.01
N VAL A 127 -4.62 11.88 12.36
CA VAL A 127 -3.56 11.37 11.47
C VAL A 127 -4.16 10.79 10.19
N MET A 128 -5.26 10.04 10.30
CA MET A 128 -5.97 9.48 9.15
C MET A 128 -6.56 10.58 8.24
N ALA A 129 -7.12 11.64 8.83
CA ALA A 129 -7.73 12.75 8.11
C ALA A 129 -6.70 13.76 7.58
N ASP A 130 -5.41 13.58 7.91
CA ASP A 130 -4.37 14.54 7.57
C ASP A 130 -4.20 14.67 6.04
N PRO A 131 -4.29 15.90 5.48
CA PRO A 131 -4.16 16.10 4.03
C PRO A 131 -2.79 15.75 3.47
N GLU A 132 -1.77 15.61 4.32
CA GLU A 132 -0.41 15.27 3.94
C GLU A 132 -0.09 13.79 4.04
N LEU A 133 -0.99 12.98 4.61
CA LEU A 133 -0.83 11.52 4.68
C LEU A 133 -0.51 10.87 3.30
N PRO A 134 -1.04 11.35 2.15
CA PRO A 134 -0.64 10.85 0.83
C PRO A 134 0.86 11.02 0.49
N LYS A 135 1.62 11.83 1.22
CA LYS A 135 3.09 11.87 1.09
C LYS A 135 3.73 10.53 1.50
N VAL A 136 3.09 9.74 2.36
CA VAL A 136 3.49 8.35 2.65
C VAL A 136 3.35 7.50 1.40
N ASP A 137 2.22 7.62 0.67
CA ASP A 137 1.97 6.89 -0.59
C ASP A 137 3.07 7.17 -1.63
N ALA A 138 3.48 8.43 -1.75
CA ALA A 138 4.54 8.85 -2.66
C ALA A 138 5.90 8.19 -2.34
N ASN A 139 6.11 7.74 -1.10
CA ASN A 139 7.34 7.12 -0.63
C ASN A 139 7.24 5.58 -0.51
N LEU A 140 6.11 4.96 -0.89
CA LEU A 140 5.91 3.50 -0.76
C LEU A 140 6.99 2.66 -1.45
N GLY A 141 7.52 3.13 -2.58
CA GLY A 141 8.61 2.45 -3.27
C GLY A 141 9.88 2.37 -2.42
N LEU A 142 10.23 3.46 -1.73
CA LEU A 142 11.39 3.51 -0.84
C LEU A 142 11.13 2.72 0.44
N ILE A 143 9.95 2.85 1.05
CA ILE A 143 9.54 2.07 2.23
C ILE A 143 9.67 0.57 1.93
N LYS A 144 9.08 0.11 0.83
CA LYS A 144 9.18 -1.29 0.39
C LYS A 144 10.63 -1.71 0.15
N SER A 145 11.44 -0.86 -0.46
CA SER A 145 12.87 -1.15 -0.68
C SER A 145 13.63 -1.35 0.62
N ILE A 146 13.37 -0.53 1.65
CA ILE A 146 14.01 -0.65 2.96
C ILE A 146 13.60 -1.97 3.63
N ILE A 147 12.32 -2.32 3.58
CA ILE A 147 11.81 -3.58 4.13
C ILE A 147 12.45 -4.78 3.42
N LEU A 148 12.54 -4.73 2.07
CA LEU A 148 13.17 -5.78 1.28
C LEU A 148 14.65 -5.96 1.63
N ASP A 149 15.39 -4.87 1.79
CA ASP A 149 16.81 -4.92 2.12
C ASP A 149 17.03 -5.53 3.52
N ALA A 150 16.24 -5.09 4.51
CA ALA A 150 16.28 -5.66 5.85
C ALA A 150 16.03 -7.17 5.84
N LEU A 151 14.96 -7.63 5.17
CA LEU A 151 14.60 -9.05 5.11
C LEU A 151 15.62 -9.88 4.31
N SER A 152 16.15 -9.33 3.21
CA SER A 152 17.10 -10.06 2.35
C SER A 152 18.48 -10.20 2.99
N SER A 153 18.82 -9.34 3.95
CA SER A 153 20.07 -9.40 4.70
C SER A 153 20.10 -10.47 5.81
N LYS A 154 18.93 -11.00 6.19
CA LYS A 154 18.77 -11.95 7.31
C LYS A 154 18.59 -13.38 6.79
N TYR A 155 18.99 -14.36 7.58
CA TYR A 155 18.67 -15.77 7.32
C TYR A 155 17.23 -16.09 7.77
N ILE A 156 16.65 -17.18 7.25
CA ILE A 156 15.25 -17.57 7.57
C ILE A 156 15.04 -17.77 9.07
N ASP A 157 15.96 -18.50 9.70
CA ASP A 157 15.98 -18.79 11.13
C ASP A 157 16.08 -17.51 11.97
N GLN A 158 16.79 -16.49 11.49
CA GLN A 158 16.83 -15.17 12.13
C GLN A 158 15.51 -14.41 11.97
N ILE A 159 14.87 -14.47 10.80
CA ILE A 159 13.57 -13.82 10.57
C ILE A 159 12.49 -14.43 11.50
N GLU A 160 12.59 -15.72 11.79
CA GLU A 160 11.69 -16.39 12.74
C GLU A 160 12.01 -16.05 14.20
N ALA A 161 13.28 -16.10 14.60
CA ALA A 161 13.69 -15.98 16.01
C ALA A 161 13.89 -14.53 16.48
N GLU A 162 14.42 -13.66 15.62
CA GLU A 162 14.83 -12.28 15.93
C GLU A 162 13.82 -11.26 15.35
N ARG A 163 12.57 -11.67 15.13
CA ARG A 163 11.54 -10.79 14.55
C ARG A 163 11.38 -9.46 15.30
N PRO A 164 11.31 -9.42 16.65
CA PRO A 164 11.16 -8.16 17.37
C PRO A 164 12.29 -7.18 17.06
N ASP A 165 13.52 -7.66 16.96
CA ASP A 165 14.70 -6.85 16.67
C ASP A 165 14.67 -6.33 15.23
N ILE A 166 14.29 -7.18 14.26
CA ILE A 166 14.13 -6.78 12.85
C ILE A 166 13.08 -5.67 12.72
N VAL A 167 11.96 -5.79 13.45
CA VAL A 167 10.88 -4.80 13.45
C VAL A 167 11.33 -3.48 14.07
N ALA A 168 12.07 -3.52 15.18
CA ALA A 168 12.65 -2.33 15.81
C ALA A 168 13.66 -1.62 14.88
N ASP A 169 14.58 -2.37 14.27
CA ASP A 169 15.54 -1.86 13.30
C ASP A 169 14.82 -1.20 12.10
N LEU A 170 13.74 -1.83 11.62
CA LEU A 170 12.92 -1.30 10.54
C LEU A 170 12.24 0.01 10.92
N LYS A 171 11.69 0.11 12.14
CA LYS A 171 11.11 1.37 12.64
C LYS A 171 12.12 2.50 12.57
N GLU A 172 13.31 2.29 13.12
CA GLU A 172 14.37 3.30 13.14
C GLU A 172 14.79 3.71 11.74
N GLU A 173 14.99 2.73 10.86
CA GLU A 173 15.45 2.95 9.50
C GLU A 173 14.40 3.67 8.63
N LEU A 174 13.14 3.28 8.75
CA LEU A 174 12.05 3.94 8.03
C LEU A 174 11.86 5.38 8.50
N ASN A 175 11.93 5.64 9.81
CA ASN A 175 11.91 7.01 10.32
C ASN A 175 13.09 7.84 9.79
N ARG A 176 14.31 7.30 9.88
CA ARG A 176 15.53 7.99 9.47
C ARG A 176 15.60 8.30 7.98
N ARG A 177 15.20 7.35 7.12
CA ARG A 177 15.34 7.48 5.66
C ARG A 177 14.11 8.04 4.98
N VAL A 178 12.93 7.91 5.57
CA VAL A 178 11.66 8.30 4.95
C VAL A 178 10.99 9.39 5.76
N PHE A 179 10.45 9.08 6.94
CA PHE A 179 9.50 9.97 7.62
C PHE A 179 10.13 11.29 8.09
N ASN A 180 11.38 11.26 8.57
CA ASN A 180 12.12 12.46 8.99
C ASN A 180 12.56 13.34 7.80
N ARG A 181 12.39 12.85 6.57
CA ARG A 181 12.76 13.58 5.34
C ARG A 181 11.55 14.08 4.56
N ILE A 182 10.36 13.66 4.94
CA ILE A 182 9.13 14.21 4.38
C ILE A 182 8.95 15.61 5.00
N PRO A 183 8.83 16.67 4.19
CA PRO A 183 8.49 17.98 4.70
C PRO A 183 7.02 17.94 5.13
N TRP A 184 6.77 17.96 6.43
CA TRP A 184 5.43 17.98 7.02
C TRP A 184 5.04 19.43 7.32
N GLY A 185 3.87 19.86 6.88
CA GLY A 185 3.42 21.25 7.02
C GLY A 185 4.27 22.25 6.22
N ASP A 186 4.10 23.52 6.55
CA ASP A 186 4.97 24.60 6.09
C ASP A 186 6.24 24.68 6.96
N ASP A 187 7.27 25.39 6.51
CA ASP A 187 8.59 25.45 7.20
C ASP A 187 8.54 25.96 8.66
N ASP A 188 7.47 26.70 9.02
CA ASP A 188 7.25 27.24 10.36
C ASP A 188 6.39 26.32 11.26
N ASP A 189 5.80 25.25 10.71
CA ASP A 189 4.95 24.32 11.44
C ASP A 189 5.81 23.30 12.21
N GLN A 190 5.39 22.96 13.43
CA GLN A 190 5.97 21.83 14.19
C GLN A 190 5.37 20.48 13.77
N LYS A 191 4.63 20.47 12.66
CA LYS A 191 3.92 19.30 12.19
C LYS A 191 4.91 18.19 11.85
N SER A 192 4.60 16.97 12.28
CA SER A 192 5.39 15.81 11.91
C SER A 192 4.56 14.54 11.99
N ILE A 193 4.83 13.58 11.10
CA ILE A 193 4.30 12.22 11.21
C ILE A 193 5.51 11.27 11.22
N ARG A 194 5.50 10.33 12.16
CA ARG A 194 6.56 9.33 12.38
C ARG A 194 5.96 7.96 12.62
N ILE A 195 6.76 6.92 12.41
CA ILE A 195 6.40 5.55 12.76
C ILE A 195 6.65 5.34 14.25
N SER A 196 5.60 4.97 14.98
CA SER A 196 5.69 4.48 16.36
C SER A 196 5.98 2.98 16.41
N ASP A 197 5.34 2.20 15.53
CA ASP A 197 5.46 0.75 15.48
C ASP A 197 5.42 0.21 14.04
N VAL A 198 6.04 -0.94 13.82
CA VAL A 198 5.92 -1.71 12.56
C VAL A 198 5.35 -3.08 12.91
N ILE A 199 4.31 -3.52 12.20
CA ILE A 199 3.64 -4.79 12.49
C ILE A 199 3.77 -5.69 11.27
N PHE A 200 4.29 -6.91 11.48
CA PHE A 200 4.21 -7.97 10.48
C PHE A 200 2.88 -8.69 10.62
N THR A 201 1.94 -8.41 9.73
CA THR A 201 0.59 -8.99 9.73
C THR A 201 0.57 -10.41 9.20
N THR A 202 1.49 -10.73 8.30
CA THR A 202 1.65 -12.04 7.69
C THR A 202 3.14 -12.38 7.64
N LEU A 203 3.49 -13.63 7.91
CA LEU A 203 4.82 -14.18 7.63
C LEU A 203 4.66 -15.60 7.10
N ILE A 204 5.06 -15.81 5.84
CA ILE A 204 5.04 -17.13 5.19
C ILE A 204 6.43 -17.42 4.65
N ILE A 205 6.98 -18.59 4.98
CA ILE A 205 8.24 -19.10 4.44
C ILE A 205 7.89 -20.23 3.46
N GLN A 206 8.37 -20.13 2.22
CA GLN A 206 8.12 -21.10 1.14
C GLN A 206 9.44 -21.61 0.56
#